data_AF-A0A7W3PMG9-F1
#
_entry.id   AF-A0A7W3PMG9-F1
#
_cell.length_a   1.000
_cell.length_b   1.000
_cell.length_c   1.000
_cell.angle_alpha   90.00
_cell.angle_beta   90.00
_cell.angle_gamma   90.00
#
_symmetry.space_group_name_H-M   'P 1'
#
loop_
_entity.id
_entity.type
_entity.pdbx_description
1 polymer ?
#
loop_
_entity_poly.entity_id
_entity_poly.type
_entity_poly.pdbx_seq_one_letter_code
_entity_poly.pdbx_strand_id
1 'polypeptide(L)'
;MSREANSGSSGVGPAAALAFSGIGFVALAICGLGIASLVTNTDVITTRGLGQIPGVVGFVGALAGWAGATWVGLRRTRPSFFTAGWACAAGYLAYIFVTGIAAAIAVADTAVGGSVAAALAVGWPGGIIAFAAFIASWSAIALVRTRAQPPQWPWER
;
A
#
# COMPACT_ATOMS: atom_id res chain seq x y z
N MET A 1 -19.21 14.29 40.17
CA MET A 1 -18.06 14.23 39.25
C MET A 1 -18.30 13.11 38.24
N SER A 2 -19.22 13.34 37.32
CA SER A 2 -19.65 12.44 36.24
C SER A 2 -18.81 12.73 35.01
N ARG A 3 -18.18 11.69 34.44
CA ARG A 3 -17.44 11.74 33.18
C ARG A 3 -18.41 11.93 32.00
N GLU A 4 -18.83 13.16 31.74
CA GLU A 4 -19.39 13.55 30.45
C GLU A 4 -18.29 14.26 29.65
N ALA A 5 -17.42 13.46 29.04
CA ALA A 5 -16.48 13.93 28.02
C ALA A 5 -16.80 13.24 26.69
N ASN A 6 -18.05 13.33 26.27
CA ASN A 6 -18.44 13.13 24.87
C ASN A 6 -18.32 14.48 24.16
N SER A 7 -17.10 14.88 23.79
CA SER A 7 -16.84 16.01 22.89
C SER A 7 -16.23 15.52 21.58
N GLY A 8 -17.12 15.02 20.71
CA GLY A 8 -17.06 15.01 19.25
C GLY A 8 -15.71 14.77 18.55
N SER A 9 -15.42 13.53 18.17
CA SER A 9 -14.54 13.26 17.02
C SER A 9 -15.35 13.42 15.72
N SER A 10 -15.55 14.66 15.29
CA SER A 10 -16.38 15.02 14.13
C SER A 10 -15.70 14.79 12.77
N GLY A 11 -14.89 13.74 12.63
CA GLY A 11 -14.20 13.37 11.39
C GLY A 11 -13.65 11.94 11.40
N VAL A 12 -13.31 11.40 10.22
CA VAL A 12 -12.75 10.04 10.05
C VAL A 12 -11.55 9.81 10.96
N GLY A 13 -11.62 8.79 11.82
CA GLY A 13 -10.52 8.39 12.70
C GLY A 13 -9.35 7.74 11.93
N PRO A 14 -8.11 7.78 12.44
CA PRO A 14 -6.93 7.23 11.77
C PRO A 14 -7.06 5.76 11.33
N ALA A 15 -7.73 4.93 12.13
CA ALA A 15 -7.94 3.51 11.83
C ALA A 15 -8.87 3.31 10.63
N ALA A 16 -9.97 4.07 10.56
CA ALA A 16 -10.89 4.00 9.42
C ALA A 16 -10.22 4.51 8.14
N ALA A 17 -9.47 5.63 8.23
CA ALA A 17 -8.71 6.15 7.09
C ALA A 17 -7.70 5.12 6.55
N LEU A 18 -6.98 4.42 7.44
CA LEU A 18 -6.05 3.35 7.06
C LEU A 18 -6.78 2.17 6.39
N ALA A 19 -7.93 1.75 6.93
CA ALA A 19 -8.70 0.65 6.36
C ALA A 19 -9.20 0.97 4.95
N PHE A 20 -9.85 2.12 4.75
CA PHE A 20 -10.37 2.52 3.43
C PHE A 20 -9.25 2.70 2.40
N SER A 21 -8.18 3.39 2.79
CA SER A 21 -7.03 3.55 1.90
C SER A 21 -6.31 2.23 1.63
N GLY A 22 -6.27 1.29 2.58
CA GLY A 22 -5.69 -0.03 2.39
C GLY A 22 -6.47 -0.88 1.39
N ILE A 23 -7.81 -0.84 1.46
CA ILE A 23 -8.67 -1.48 0.45
C ILE A 23 -8.43 -0.83 -0.92
N GLY A 24 -8.35 0.51 -0.98
CA GLY A 24 -8.03 1.25 -2.20
C GLY A 24 -6.67 0.89 -2.78
N PHE A 25 -5.64 0.75 -1.94
CA PHE A 25 -4.30 0.30 -2.35
C PHE A 25 -4.37 -1.07 -3.00
N VAL A 26 -5.03 -2.03 -2.36
CA VAL A 26 -5.15 -3.39 -2.88
C VAL A 26 -5.91 -3.41 -4.20
N ALA A 27 -7.04 -2.70 -4.29
CA ALA A 27 -7.84 -2.61 -5.50
C ALA A 27 -7.07 -1.96 -6.66
N LEU A 28 -6.39 -0.82 -6.42
CA LEU A 28 -5.58 -0.13 -7.42
C LEU A 28 -4.41 -0.98 -7.88
N ALA A 29 -3.73 -1.68 -6.98
CA ALA A 29 -2.63 -2.55 -7.32
C ALA A 29 -3.08 -3.73 -8.19
N ILE A 30 -4.13 -4.45 -7.79
CA ILE A 30 -4.65 -5.60 -8.55
C ILE A 30 -5.15 -5.15 -9.93
N CYS A 31 -5.92 -4.05 -9.98
CA CYS A 31 -6.43 -3.50 -11.23
C CYS A 31 -5.30 -3.04 -12.15
N GLY A 32 -4.34 -2.26 -11.62
CA GLY A 32 -3.20 -1.77 -12.37
C GLY A 32 -2.33 -2.92 -12.89
N LEU A 33 -2.01 -3.89 -12.04
CA LEU A 33 -1.24 -5.08 -12.44
C LEU A 33 -1.98 -5.88 -13.51
N GLY A 34 -3.30 -6.04 -13.38
CA GLY A 34 -4.13 -6.76 -14.36
C GLY A 34 -4.19 -6.05 -15.71
N ILE A 35 -4.46 -4.74 -15.73
CA ILE A 35 -4.49 -3.95 -16.97
C ILE A 35 -3.11 -3.95 -17.64
N ALA A 36 -2.05 -3.70 -16.86
CA ALA A 36 -0.70 -3.72 -17.40
C ALA A 36 -0.35 -5.09 -17.97
N SER A 37 -0.68 -6.18 -17.29
CA SER A 37 -0.45 -7.54 -17.79
C SER A 37 -1.19 -7.81 -19.11
N LEU A 38 -2.44 -7.35 -19.25
CA LEU A 38 -3.19 -7.45 -20.52
C LEU A 38 -2.55 -6.64 -21.65
N VAL A 39 -2.04 -5.44 -21.33
CA VAL A 39 -1.42 -4.55 -22.32
C VAL A 39 -0.03 -5.04 -22.74
N THR A 40 0.79 -5.48 -21.79
CA THR A 40 2.16 -5.94 -22.06
C THR A 40 2.22 -7.39 -22.50
N ASN A 41 1.13 -8.16 -22.33
CA ASN A 41 1.04 -9.59 -22.63
C ASN A 41 2.15 -10.39 -21.90
N THR A 42 2.52 -9.93 -20.70
CA THR A 42 3.55 -10.53 -19.86
C THR A 42 2.99 -10.79 -18.47
N ASP A 43 3.40 -11.92 -17.88
CA ASP A 43 3.13 -12.22 -16.48
C ASP A 43 3.89 -11.28 -15.55
N VAL A 44 3.35 -11.04 -14.37
CA VAL A 44 3.97 -10.19 -13.32
C VAL A 44 5.32 -10.76 -12.86
N ILE A 45 5.52 -12.07 -12.98
CA ILE A 45 6.80 -12.76 -12.74
C ILE A 45 7.10 -13.61 -13.98
N THR A 46 7.96 -13.12 -14.85
CA THR A 46 8.35 -13.81 -16.10
C THR A 46 9.45 -14.85 -15.91
N THR A 47 9.99 -15.03 -14.70
CA THR A 47 11.09 -15.98 -14.46
C THR A 47 10.56 -17.42 -14.44
N ARG A 48 10.87 -18.16 -15.51
CA ARG A 48 10.50 -19.57 -15.68
C ARG A 48 11.02 -20.41 -14.49
N GLY A 49 10.10 -20.97 -13.71
CA GLY A 49 10.40 -21.80 -12.53
C GLY A 49 10.10 -21.16 -11.17
N LEU A 50 9.94 -19.84 -11.11
CA LEU A 50 9.42 -19.15 -9.93
C LEU A 50 7.89 -19.13 -10.03
N GLY A 51 7.22 -19.89 -9.16
CA GLY A 51 5.76 -19.88 -9.08
C GLY A 51 5.19 -18.52 -8.65
N GLN A 52 3.87 -18.44 -8.48
CA GLN A 52 3.18 -17.19 -8.09
C GLN A 52 3.49 -16.72 -6.65
N ILE A 53 4.02 -17.62 -5.81
CA ILE A 53 4.17 -17.42 -4.36
C ILE A 53 5.04 -16.20 -4.02
N PRO A 54 6.25 -15.98 -4.58
CA PRO A 54 7.09 -14.83 -4.23
C PRO A 54 6.42 -13.48 -4.53
N GLY A 55 5.59 -13.42 -5.57
CA GLY A 55 4.82 -12.23 -5.92
C GLY A 55 3.75 -11.91 -4.89
N VAL A 56 3.00 -12.93 -4.45
CA VAL A 56 1.97 -12.79 -3.40
C VAL A 56 2.60 -12.39 -2.07
N VAL A 57 3.69 -13.06 -1.67
CA VAL A 57 4.41 -12.76 -0.43
C VAL A 57 4.97 -11.33 -0.46
N GLY A 58 5.54 -10.93 -1.59
CA GLY A 58 5.95 -9.55 -1.84
C GLY A 58 4.84 -8.54 -1.69
N PHE A 59 3.69 -8.81 -2.30
CA PHE A 59 2.54 -7.93 -2.26
C PHE A 59 1.99 -7.75 -0.84
N VAL A 60 1.92 -8.83 -0.06
CA VAL A 60 1.56 -8.78 1.36
C VAL A 60 2.60 -7.97 2.14
N GLY A 61 3.88 -8.16 1.85
CA GLY A 61 4.97 -7.34 2.41
C GLY A 61 4.82 -5.85 2.08
N ALA A 62 4.46 -5.52 0.84
CA ALA A 62 4.20 -4.16 0.39
C ALA A 62 3.04 -3.51 1.16
N LEU A 63 1.93 -4.23 1.28
CA LEU A 63 0.77 -3.79 2.06
C LEU A 63 1.14 -3.54 3.52
N ALA A 64 1.88 -4.46 4.15
CA ALA A 64 2.29 -4.33 5.54
C ALA A 64 3.26 -3.15 5.75
N GLY A 65 4.25 -2.99 4.88
CA GLY A 65 5.21 -1.88 4.91
C GLY A 65 4.54 -0.53 4.72
N TRP A 66 3.65 -0.44 3.72
CA TRP A 66 2.84 0.75 3.47
C TRP A 66 1.90 1.06 4.65
N ALA A 67 1.22 0.05 5.19
CA ALA A 67 0.26 0.23 6.28
C ALA A 67 0.98 0.68 7.56
N GLY A 68 2.13 0.08 7.88
CA GLY A 68 2.95 0.48 9.02
C GLY A 68 3.44 1.93 8.91
N ALA A 69 4.00 2.31 7.76
CA ALA A 69 4.47 3.68 7.52
C ALA A 69 3.33 4.71 7.55
N THR A 70 2.20 4.38 6.93
CA THR A 70 1.00 5.23 6.94
C THR A 70 0.45 5.38 8.36
N TRP A 71 0.37 4.30 9.12
CA TRP A 71 -0.09 4.31 10.51
C TRP A 71 0.77 5.21 11.41
N VAL A 72 2.10 5.10 11.29
CA VAL A 72 3.03 5.98 12.02
C VAL A 72 2.82 7.44 11.63
N GLY A 73 2.59 7.72 10.35
CA GLY A 73 2.30 9.07 9.86
C GLY A 73 0.98 9.63 10.40
N LEU A 74 -0.08 8.82 10.41
CA LEU A 74 -1.42 9.21 10.86
C LEU A 74 -1.51 9.41 12.39
N ARG A 75 -0.66 8.75 13.18
CA ARG A 75 -0.59 8.94 14.63
C ARG A 75 0.03 10.26 15.06
N ARG A 76 0.70 11.00 14.16
CA ARG A 76 1.30 12.30 14.48
C ARG A 76 0.21 13.36 14.68
N THR A 77 0.41 14.26 15.64
CA THR A 77 -0.53 15.35 15.98
C THR A 77 -0.87 16.26 14.78
N ARG A 78 0.03 16.35 13.80
CA ARG A 78 -0.18 17.04 12.52
C ARG A 78 0.30 16.16 11.36
N PRO A 79 -0.60 15.39 10.72
CA PRO A 79 -0.26 14.60 9.53
C PRO A 79 0.22 15.54 8.41
N SER A 80 1.38 15.23 7.84
CA SER A 80 1.99 15.98 6.73
C SER A 80 1.89 15.16 5.46
N PHE A 81 1.65 15.79 4.30
CA PHE A 81 1.67 15.07 3.02
C PHE A 81 3.02 14.42 2.71
N PHE A 82 4.12 14.86 3.34
CA PHE A 82 5.41 14.17 3.26
C PHE A 82 5.36 12.72 3.77
N THR A 83 4.42 12.37 4.66
CA THR A 83 4.29 10.97 5.10
C THR A 83 3.73 10.07 4.00
N ALA A 84 3.04 10.60 2.99
CA ALA A 84 2.64 9.80 1.81
C ALA A 84 3.87 9.35 1.01
N GLY A 85 4.83 10.25 0.81
CA GLY A 85 6.09 9.91 0.14
C GLY A 85 6.84 8.80 0.87
N TRP A 86 6.96 8.90 2.19
CA TRP A 86 7.59 7.87 3.01
C TRP A 86 6.82 6.55 3.02
N ALA A 87 5.48 6.58 3.05
CA ALA A 87 4.65 5.39 3.00
C ALA A 87 4.72 4.69 1.63
N CYS A 88 4.76 5.48 0.55
CA CYS A 88 5.03 4.98 -0.79
C CYS A 88 6.40 4.30 -0.87
N ALA A 89 7.46 4.98 -0.43
CA ALA A 89 8.81 4.40 -0.40
C ALA A 89 8.87 3.12 0.45
N ALA A 90 8.24 3.11 1.62
CA ALA A 90 8.18 1.92 2.48
C ALA A 90 7.47 0.75 1.82
N GLY A 91 6.30 0.98 1.19
CA GLY A 91 5.56 -0.06 0.47
C GLY A 91 6.32 -0.60 -0.74
N TYR A 92 6.94 0.28 -1.51
CA TYR A 92 7.73 -0.08 -2.68
C TYR A 92 9.01 -0.85 -2.32
N LEU A 93 9.77 -0.38 -1.33
CA LEU A 93 10.95 -1.10 -0.84
C LEU A 93 10.56 -2.44 -0.22
N ALA A 94 9.48 -2.50 0.56
CA ALA A 94 8.97 -3.74 1.12
C ALA A 94 8.59 -4.74 0.01
N TYR A 95 7.94 -4.28 -1.07
CA TYR A 95 7.65 -5.14 -2.22
C TYR A 95 8.94 -5.75 -2.81
N ILE A 96 9.93 -4.92 -3.12
CA ILE A 96 11.21 -5.36 -3.72
C ILE A 96 11.94 -6.35 -2.81
N PHE A 97 12.17 -5.98 -1.56
CA PHE A 97 12.96 -6.79 -0.63
C PHE A 97 12.23 -8.08 -0.27
N VAL A 98 10.93 -8.03 0.01
CA VAL A 98 10.17 -9.21 0.41
C VAL A 98 10.02 -10.17 -0.77
N THR A 99 9.77 -9.70 -2.00
CA THR A 99 9.76 -10.58 -3.17
C THR A 99 11.14 -11.15 -3.46
N GLY A 100 12.21 -10.35 -3.40
CA GLY A 100 13.58 -10.82 -3.62
C GLY A 100 14.00 -11.89 -2.62
N ILE A 101 13.69 -11.69 -1.33
CA ILE A 101 13.93 -12.69 -0.28
C ILE A 101 13.09 -13.94 -0.51
N ALA A 102 11.79 -13.79 -0.80
CA ALA A 102 10.91 -14.93 -1.06
C ALA A 102 11.37 -15.75 -2.28
N ALA A 103 11.86 -15.09 -3.32
CA ALA A 103 12.43 -15.75 -4.50
C ALA A 103 13.75 -16.47 -4.16
N ALA A 104 14.63 -15.84 -3.37
CA ALA A 104 15.87 -16.47 -2.91
C ALA A 104 15.60 -17.73 -2.09
N ILE A 105 14.61 -17.69 -1.20
CA ILE A 105 14.22 -18.85 -0.38
C ILE A 105 13.60 -19.94 -1.26
N ALA A 106 12.74 -19.58 -2.22
CA ALA A 106 12.04 -20.53 -3.07
C ALA A 106 12.98 -21.40 -3.92
N VAL A 107 14.13 -20.86 -4.33
CA VAL A 107 15.11 -21.55 -5.20
C VAL A 107 16.43 -21.85 -4.46
N ALA A 108 16.54 -21.45 -3.20
CA ALA A 108 17.77 -21.50 -2.40
C ALA A 108 18.99 -20.82 -3.07
N ASP A 109 18.74 -19.75 -3.84
CA ASP A 109 19.77 -19.01 -4.59
C ASP A 109 19.60 -17.48 -4.41
N THR A 110 20.59 -16.86 -3.78
CA THR A 110 20.59 -15.41 -3.49
C THR A 110 20.83 -14.56 -4.74
N ALA A 111 21.51 -15.09 -5.77
CA ALA A 111 21.70 -14.40 -7.04
C ALA A 111 20.36 -14.28 -7.79
N VAL A 112 19.55 -15.33 -7.76
CA VAL A 112 18.18 -15.30 -8.29
C VAL A 112 17.35 -14.26 -7.56
N GLY A 113 17.34 -14.27 -6.23
CA GLY A 113 16.60 -13.27 -5.45
C GLY A 113 17.03 -11.83 -5.72
N GLY A 114 18.34 -11.58 -5.84
CA GLY A 114 18.88 -10.27 -6.21
C GLY A 114 18.46 -9.83 -7.61
N SER A 115 18.47 -10.73 -8.59
CA SER A 115 18.01 -10.44 -9.95
C SER A 115 16.53 -10.08 -10.01
N VAL A 116 15.69 -10.77 -9.24
CA VAL A 116 14.25 -10.49 -9.13
C VAL A 116 14.03 -9.13 -8.47
N ALA A 117 14.74 -8.84 -7.37
CA ALA A 117 14.67 -7.54 -6.71
C ALA A 117 15.06 -6.39 -7.65
N ALA A 118 16.15 -6.55 -8.40
CA ALA A 118 16.60 -5.55 -9.38
C ALA A 118 15.58 -5.38 -10.54
N ALA A 119 15.04 -6.48 -11.05
CA ALA A 119 14.02 -6.45 -12.09
C ALA A 119 12.74 -5.74 -11.63
N LEU A 120 12.29 -5.96 -10.39
CA LEU A 120 11.12 -5.29 -9.82
C LEU A 120 11.39 -3.82 -9.50
N ALA A 121 12.62 -3.46 -9.16
CA ALA A 121 13.00 -2.07 -8.91
C ALA A 121 12.86 -1.22 -10.18
N VAL A 122 13.33 -1.72 -11.33
CA VAL A 122 13.29 -0.96 -12.59
C VAL A 122 12.03 -1.27 -13.40
N GLY A 123 11.36 -2.38 -13.08
CA GLY A 123 10.22 -2.90 -13.83
C GLY A 123 8.91 -2.17 -13.55
N TRP A 124 8.00 -2.32 -14.51
CA TRP A 124 6.64 -1.80 -14.41
C TRP A 124 5.85 -2.30 -13.18
N PRO A 125 6.01 -3.54 -12.65
CA PRO A 125 5.23 -3.98 -11.48
C PRO A 125 5.55 -3.14 -10.25
N GLY A 126 6.84 -2.84 -10.03
CA GLY A 126 7.26 -1.96 -8.95
C GLY A 126 6.70 -0.55 -9.10
N GLY A 127 6.70 -0.01 -10.33
CA GLY A 127 6.10 1.29 -10.63
C GLY A 127 4.61 1.38 -10.28
N ILE A 128 3.83 0.33 -10.60
CA ILE A 128 2.39 0.27 -10.27
C ILE A 128 2.16 0.21 -8.77
N ILE A 129 2.92 -0.62 -8.05
CA ILE A 129 2.83 -0.70 -6.59
C ILE A 129 3.18 0.63 -5.93
N ALA A 130 4.23 1.30 -6.40
CA ALA A 130 4.59 2.63 -5.90
C ALA A 130 3.47 3.66 -6.16
N PHE A 131 2.90 3.68 -7.36
CA PHE A 131 1.82 4.60 -7.72
C PHE A 131 0.56 4.36 -6.88
N ALA A 132 0.15 3.10 -6.72
CA ALA A 132 -0.98 2.72 -5.87
C ALA A 132 -0.73 3.11 -4.40
N ALA A 133 0.47 2.84 -3.87
CA ALA A 133 0.84 3.18 -2.50
C ALA A 133 0.82 4.69 -2.25
N PHE A 134 1.26 5.49 -3.23
CA PHE A 134 1.21 6.94 -3.19
C PHE A 134 -0.24 7.46 -3.14
N ILE A 135 -1.11 7.02 -4.06
CA ILE A 135 -2.52 7.46 -4.08
C ILE A 135 -3.23 7.07 -2.78
N ALA A 136 -3.02 5.84 -2.32
CA ALA A 136 -3.65 5.33 -1.10
C ALA A 136 -3.21 6.12 0.14
N SER A 137 -1.90 6.32 0.32
CA SER A 137 -1.38 7.07 1.48
C SER A 137 -1.77 8.54 1.45
N TRP A 138 -1.77 9.16 0.25
CA TRP A 138 -2.26 10.53 0.09
C TRP A 138 -3.73 10.65 0.48
N SER A 139 -4.57 9.73 0.02
CA SER A 139 -6.00 9.67 0.35
C SER A 139 -6.23 9.46 1.86
N ALA A 140 -5.44 8.58 2.50
CA ALA A 140 -5.50 8.36 3.94
C ALA A 140 -5.24 9.64 4.74
N ILE A 141 -4.17 10.36 4.36
CA ILE A 141 -3.80 11.63 4.99
C ILE A 141 -4.88 12.68 4.74
N ALA A 142 -5.40 12.77 3.51
CA ALA A 142 -6.45 13.71 3.15
C ALA A 142 -7.70 13.50 4.02
N LEU A 143 -8.17 12.27 4.19
CA LEU A 143 -9.35 11.94 5.02
C LEU A 143 -9.19 12.41 6.48
N VAL A 144 -8.02 12.19 7.07
CA VAL A 144 -7.75 12.60 8.46
C VAL A 144 -7.56 14.12 8.57
N ARG A 145 -6.89 14.74 7.60
CA ARG A 145 -6.64 16.19 7.61
C ARG A 145 -7.89 17.02 7.40
N THR A 146 -8.78 16.60 6.49
CA THR A 146 -10.01 17.33 6.17
C THR A 146 -11.12 17.09 7.18
N ARG A 147 -10.92 16.17 8.14
CA ARG A 147 -11.96 15.72 9.07
C ARG A 147 -13.25 15.37 8.32
N ALA A 148 -13.12 14.58 7.25
CA ALA A 148 -14.25 14.23 6.41
C ALA A 148 -15.38 13.69 7.29
N GLN A 149 -16.58 14.26 7.15
CA GLN A 149 -17.75 13.81 7.88
C GLN A 149 -18.46 12.71 7.09
N PRO A 150 -19.23 11.84 7.78
CA PRO A 150 -20.15 10.94 7.09
C PRO A 150 -21.00 11.75 6.11
N PRO A 151 -21.21 11.26 4.87
CA PRO A 151 -22.11 11.92 3.93
C PRO A 151 -23.50 11.98 4.56
N GLN A 152 -24.05 13.19 4.68
CA GLN A 152 -25.41 13.41 5.20
C GLN A 152 -26.33 13.56 4.01
N TRP A 153 -27.13 12.53 3.74
CA TRP A 153 -28.01 12.57 2.59
C TRP A 153 -29.27 13.39 2.90
N PRO A 154 -29.85 14.11 1.93
CA PRO A 154 -31.02 14.96 2.19
C PRO A 154 -32.24 14.23 2.78
N TRP A 155 -32.36 12.92 2.54
CA TRP A 155 -33.43 12.08 3.06
C TRP A 155 -33.19 11.51 4.47
N GLU A 156 -32.03 11.79 5.08
CA GLU A 156 -31.68 11.38 6.46
C GLU A 156 -32.03 12.47 7.50
N ARG A 157 -32.69 13.56 7.08
CA ARG A 157 -33.12 14.68 7.94
C ARG A 157 -34.60 14.61 8.27
#